data_AF-A0A940IUZ4-F1
#
_entry.id   AF-A0A940IUZ4-F1
#
_cell.length_a   1.000
_cell.length_b   1.000
_cell.length_c   1.000
_cell.angle_alpha   90.00
_cell.angle_beta   90.00
_cell.angle_gamma   90.00
#
_symmetry.space_group_name_H-M   'P 1'
#
loop_
_entity.id
_entity.type
_entity.pdbx_description
1 polymer ?
#
loop_
_entity_poly.entity_id
_entity_poly.type
_entity_poly.pdbx_seq_one_letter_code
_entity_poly.pdbx_strand_id
1 'polypeptide(L)'
;MPTKSSNGIRPTMGRRFRRLTLNAKLENPPMRRIELTFVRDGGPLDQDTPYRCAFITMQGVLTRYGKDRCEVGVTAIKALRRWFADRDRPKRKMLGRLRVV
;
A
#
# COMPACT_ATOMS: atom_id res chain seq x y z
N MET A 1 -13.45 29.72 -29.87
CA MET A 1 -12.75 29.73 -28.56
C MET A 1 -13.79 30.05 -27.49
N PRO A 2 -14.01 29.15 -26.51
CA PRO A 2 -13.54 29.48 -25.17
C PRO A 2 -12.77 28.32 -24.54
N THR A 3 -11.56 28.62 -24.08
CA THR A 3 -10.71 27.74 -23.27
C THR A 3 -11.19 27.77 -21.82
N LYS A 4 -11.98 26.78 -21.41
CA LYS A 4 -12.14 26.46 -19.99
C LYS A 4 -10.95 25.62 -19.55
N SER A 5 -9.97 26.27 -18.92
CA SER A 5 -8.97 25.61 -18.09
C SER A 5 -9.69 24.91 -16.94
N SER A 6 -9.95 23.62 -17.11
CA SER A 6 -10.35 22.75 -16.01
C SER A 6 -9.08 22.30 -15.31
N ASN A 7 -8.61 23.12 -14.37
CA ASN A 7 -7.62 22.67 -13.39
C ASN A 7 -8.33 21.75 -12.37
N GLY A 8 -8.91 20.66 -12.88
CA GLY A 8 -9.46 19.59 -12.08
C GLY A 8 -8.29 18.78 -11.55
N ILE A 9 -7.90 19.02 -10.30
CA ILE A 9 -7.05 18.10 -9.56
C ILE A 9 -7.78 16.76 -9.58
N ARG A 10 -7.36 15.85 -10.47
CA ARG A 10 -7.82 14.47 -10.42
C ARG A 10 -7.40 13.95 -9.05
N PRO A 11 -8.31 13.44 -8.22
CA PRO A 11 -7.90 12.85 -6.95
C PRO A 11 -6.90 11.74 -7.26
N THR A 12 -5.64 11.95 -6.90
CA THR A 12 -4.66 10.87 -7.01
C THR A 12 -5.10 9.80 -6.03
N MET A 13 -5.44 8.62 -6.57
CA MET A 13 -5.82 7.45 -5.80
C MET A 13 -4.75 7.19 -4.74
N GLY A 14 -5.06 7.44 -3.46
CA GLY A 14 -4.15 7.19 -2.36
C GLY A 14 -3.80 5.71 -2.29
N ARG A 15 -2.51 5.37 -2.38
CA ARG A 15 -2.03 3.99 -2.20
C ARG A 15 -2.01 3.68 -0.70
N ARG A 16 -2.74 2.64 -0.29
CA ARG A 16 -2.76 2.15 1.10
C ARG A 16 -1.92 0.90 1.22
N PHE A 17 -1.07 0.88 2.25
CA PHE A 17 -0.25 -0.28 2.59
C PHE A 17 -0.69 -0.82 3.94
N ARG A 18 -0.66 -2.15 4.08
CA ARG A 18 -0.98 -2.83 5.34
C ARG A 18 0.32 -3.33 5.95
N ARG A 19 0.47 -3.19 7.26
CA ARG A 19 1.64 -3.64 8.06
C ARG A 19 2.97 -2.92 7.80
N LEU A 20 2.96 -1.82 7.05
CA LEU A 20 4.11 -0.94 6.89
C LEU A 20 3.89 0.34 7.67
N THR A 21 4.94 0.83 8.33
CA THR A 21 4.95 2.19 8.86
C THR A 21 5.79 3.06 7.94
N LEU A 22 5.19 4.12 7.40
CA LEU A 22 5.83 5.06 6.47
C LEU A 22 6.01 6.40 7.16
N ASN A 23 7.23 6.94 7.15
CA ASN A 23 7.50 8.33 7.52
C ASN A 23 7.57 9.14 6.23
N ALA A 24 6.72 10.17 6.14
CA ALA A 24 6.64 11.00 4.96
C ALA A 24 6.81 12.49 5.27
N LYS A 25 7.73 13.14 4.55
CA LYS A 25 7.90 14.59 4.48
C LYS A 25 7.22 15.11 3.22
N LEU A 26 6.12 15.83 3.38
CA LEU A 26 5.28 16.23 2.23
C LEU A 26 5.88 17.38 1.42
N GLU A 27 6.74 18.18 2.05
CA GLU A 27 7.54 19.27 1.49
C GLU A 27 8.60 18.75 0.50
N ASN A 28 9.03 17.50 0.63
CA ASN A 28 10.00 16.93 -0.29
C ASN A 28 9.40 16.82 -1.72
N PRO A 29 10.26 16.94 -2.75
CA PRO A 29 9.85 16.76 -4.13
C PRO A 29 9.14 15.42 -4.35
N PRO A 30 8.29 15.31 -5.39
CA PRO A 30 7.71 14.03 -5.80
C PRO A 30 8.78 12.93 -5.88
N MET A 31 8.44 11.72 -5.44
CA MET A 31 9.34 10.55 -5.30
C MET A 31 10.38 10.63 -4.16
N ARG A 32 10.49 11.74 -3.42
CA ARG A 32 11.35 11.87 -2.23
C ARG A 32 10.60 12.08 -0.92
N ARG A 33 9.28 11.93 -0.96
CA ARG A 33 8.41 12.16 0.20
C ARG A 33 8.47 11.07 1.24
N ILE A 34 8.79 9.82 0.87
CA ILE A 34 8.94 8.72 1.83
C ILE A 34 10.41 8.67 2.24
N GLU A 35 10.71 8.95 3.51
CA GLU A 35 12.09 8.91 4.02
C GLU A 35 12.42 7.57 4.65
N LEU A 36 11.62 7.14 5.64
CA LEU A 36 11.85 5.90 6.37
C LEU A 36 10.62 5.01 6.29
N THR A 37 10.85 3.74 5.98
CA THR A 37 9.82 2.70 6.00
C THR A 37 10.22 1.63 6.99
N PHE A 38 9.27 1.17 7.79
CA PHE A 38 9.48 0.13 8.78
C PHE A 38 8.52 -1.04 8.53
N VAL A 39 9.03 -2.26 8.70
CA VAL A 39 8.24 -3.49 8.60
C VAL A 39 7.47 -3.74 9.89
N ARG A 40 6.64 -4.79 9.88
CA ARG A 40 5.74 -5.13 10.99
C ARG A 40 6.44 -5.20 12.34
N ASP A 41 7.68 -5.68 12.39
CA ASP A 41 8.37 -5.96 13.63
C ASP A 41 9.21 -4.76 14.12
N GLY A 42 9.03 -3.59 13.48
CA GLY A 42 9.66 -2.32 13.87
C GLY A 42 11.02 -2.05 13.23
N GLY A 43 11.64 -3.04 12.58
CA GLY A 43 12.88 -2.87 11.83
C GLY A 43 12.72 -2.00 10.57
N PRO A 44 13.77 -1.33 10.10
CA PRO A 44 13.76 -0.63 8.83
C PRO A 44 13.50 -1.61 7.68
N LEU A 45 12.88 -1.10 6.61
CA LEU A 45 12.76 -1.82 5.35
C LEU A 45 14.14 -1.99 4.75
N ASP A 46 14.55 -3.23 4.55
CA ASP A 46 15.80 -3.60 3.90
C ASP A 46 15.57 -3.79 2.39
N GLN A 47 16.46 -3.26 1.56
CA GLN A 47 16.34 -3.36 0.10
C GLN A 47 16.72 -4.74 -0.42
N ASP A 48 17.59 -5.45 0.31
CA ASP A 48 18.11 -6.76 -0.10
C ASP A 48 17.24 -7.92 0.42
N THR A 49 16.31 -7.63 1.34
CA THR A 49 15.39 -8.62 1.89
C THR A 49 14.16 -8.82 1.00
N PRO A 50 13.84 -10.06 0.58
CA PRO A 50 12.59 -10.34 -0.13
C PRO A 50 11.39 -10.32 0.81
N TYR A 51 10.38 -9.51 0.48
CA TYR A 51 9.12 -9.44 1.24
C TYR A 51 7.94 -9.99 0.45
N ARG A 52 7.24 -10.98 1.02
CA ARG A 52 6.00 -11.49 0.43
C ARG A 52 4.90 -10.44 0.54
N CYS A 53 4.35 -10.04 -0.59
CA CYS A 53 3.27 -9.05 -0.67
C CYS A 53 2.07 -9.60 -1.45
N ALA A 54 0.92 -8.93 -1.29
CA ALA A 54 -0.28 -9.19 -2.07
C ALA A 54 -0.92 -7.84 -2.43
N PHE A 55 -1.47 -7.74 -3.63
CA PHE A 55 -2.16 -6.55 -4.13
C PHE A 55 -3.45 -6.97 -4.83
N ILE A 56 -4.44 -6.06 -4.88
CA ILE A 56 -5.77 -6.38 -5.41
C ILE A 56 -5.86 -6.10 -6.92
N THR A 57 -5.19 -5.04 -7.41
CA THR A 57 -5.28 -4.63 -8.82
C THR A 57 -3.91 -4.42 -9.43
N MET A 58 -3.73 -4.91 -10.65
CA MET A 58 -2.51 -4.66 -11.44
C MET A 58 -2.35 -3.18 -11.81
N GLN A 59 -3.46 -2.43 -11.90
CA GLN A 59 -3.48 -0.99 -12.17
C GLN A 59 -2.63 -0.18 -11.17
N GLY A 60 -2.44 -0.69 -9.95
CA GLY A 60 -1.63 -0.05 -8.91
C GLY A 60 -0.17 -0.50 -8.85
N VAL A 61 0.18 -1.63 -9.49
CA VAL A 61 1.50 -2.28 -9.41
C VAL A 61 1.91 -2.79 -10.79
N LEU A 62 2.72 -1.95 -11.48
CA LEU A 62 3.25 -2.26 -12.82
C LEU A 62 3.95 -3.63 -12.84
N THR A 63 3.90 -4.30 -13.98
CA THR A 63 4.46 -5.65 -14.19
C THR A 63 5.95 -5.74 -13.90
N ARG A 64 6.69 -4.65 -14.13
CA ARG A 64 8.13 -4.54 -13.82
C ARG A 64 8.49 -4.63 -12.33
N TYR A 65 7.51 -4.56 -11.42
CA TYR A 65 7.75 -4.66 -9.97
C TYR A 65 7.37 -6.05 -9.43
N GLY A 66 8.19 -6.54 -8.51
CA GLY A 66 8.06 -7.85 -7.86
C GLY A 66 8.65 -8.99 -8.68
N LYS A 67 8.86 -10.13 -8.02
CA LYS A 67 9.24 -11.41 -8.62
C LYS A 67 8.19 -12.45 -8.23
N ASP A 68 8.12 -13.57 -8.96
CA ASP A 68 7.29 -14.74 -8.64
C ASP A 68 5.79 -14.42 -8.43
N ARG A 69 5.25 -13.57 -9.31
CA ARG A 69 3.83 -13.15 -9.25
C ARG A 69 2.95 -14.35 -9.60
N CYS A 70 1.97 -14.63 -8.73
CA CYS A 70 0.97 -15.66 -8.95
C CYS A 70 -0.42 -15.17 -8.55
N GLU A 71 -1.45 -15.69 -9.21
CA GLU A 71 -2.83 -15.54 -8.76
C GLU A 71 -3.13 -16.54 -7.65
N VAL A 72 -3.66 -16.06 -6.53
CA VAL A 72 -3.93 -16.88 -5.33
C VAL A 72 -5.28 -17.63 -5.46
N GLY A 73 -5.98 -17.53 -6.58
CA GLY A 73 -7.26 -18.22 -6.83
C GLY A 73 -8.43 -17.78 -5.94
N VAL A 74 -8.30 -16.66 -5.22
CA VAL A 74 -9.34 -16.12 -4.33
C VAL A 74 -9.58 -14.64 -4.63
N THR A 75 -10.83 -14.28 -4.88
CA THR A 75 -11.20 -12.88 -5.06
C THR A 75 -11.10 -12.12 -3.74
N ALA A 76 -10.77 -10.82 -3.79
CA ALA A 76 -10.68 -9.99 -2.60
C ALA A 76 -11.98 -10.00 -1.77
N ILE A 77 -13.14 -10.01 -2.43
CA ILE A 77 -14.46 -10.10 -1.79
C ILE A 77 -14.61 -11.43 -1.04
N LYS A 78 -14.26 -12.56 -1.67
CA LYS A 78 -14.33 -13.88 -1.03
C LYS A 78 -13.37 -13.97 0.15
N ALA A 79 -12.16 -13.43 0.02
CA ALA A 79 -11.19 -13.35 1.11
C ALA A 79 -11.71 -12.50 2.29
N LEU A 80 -12.33 -11.35 2.01
CA LEU A 80 -12.93 -10.47 3.03
C LEU A 80 -14.12 -11.12 3.71
N ARG A 81 -15.02 -11.78 2.98
CA ARG A 81 -16.16 -12.51 3.57
C ARG A 81 -15.68 -13.60 4.53
N ARG A 82 -14.71 -14.42 4.10
CA ARG A 82 -14.03 -15.40 4.97
C ARG A 82 -13.34 -14.72 6.14
N TRP A 83 -12.78 -13.53 5.92
CA TRP A 83 -12.10 -12.78 6.96
C TRP A 83 -13.08 -12.39 8.09
N PHE A 84 -14.28 -11.92 7.76
CA PHE A 84 -15.27 -11.46 8.74
C PHE A 84 -16.14 -12.58 9.34
N ALA A 85 -16.29 -13.71 8.66
CA ALA A 85 -17.06 -14.85 9.17
C ALA A 85 -16.39 -15.54 10.38
N ASP A 86 -15.07 -15.41 10.49
CA ASP A 86 -14.25 -15.96 11.58
C ASP A 86 -14.30 -15.03 12.80
N ARG A 87 -15.23 -15.32 13.73
CA ARG A 87 -15.49 -14.50 14.94
C ARG A 87 -14.42 -14.65 16.03
N ASP A 88 -13.72 -15.77 16.05
CA ASP A 88 -12.69 -16.07 17.05
C ASP A 88 -11.30 -15.58 16.62
N ARG A 89 -11.22 -14.91 15.46
CA ARG A 89 -9.94 -14.42 14.97
C ARG A 89 -9.32 -13.42 15.96
N PRO A 90 -8.05 -13.62 16.36
CA PRO A 90 -7.34 -12.66 17.19
C PRO A 90 -7.25 -11.30 16.49
N LYS A 91 -7.72 -10.26 17.18
CA LYS A 91 -7.56 -8.86 16.75
C LYS A 91 -6.06 -8.55 16.72
N ARG A 92 -5.47 -8.51 15.52
CA ARG A 92 -4.06 -8.14 15.34
C ARG A 92 -3.87 -6.67 15.69
N LYS A 93 -3.13 -6.40 16.77
CA LYS A 93 -2.90 -5.04 17.34
C LYS A 93 -2.23 -4.05 16.39
N MET A 94 -1.45 -4.49 15.40
CA MET A 94 -0.69 -3.58 14.54
C MET A 94 -1.19 -3.58 13.09
N LEU A 95 -1.88 -2.49 12.75
CA LEU A 95 -2.06 -2.03 11.38
C LEU A 95 -0.90 -1.06 11.08
N GLY A 96 -0.37 -1.11 9.87
CA GLY A 96 0.67 -0.16 9.44
C GLY A 96 0.19 1.29 9.58
N ARG A 97 1.10 2.25 9.68
CA ARG A 97 0.78 3.67 9.91
C ARG A 97 1.51 4.58 8.92
N LEU A 98 0.84 5.61 8.41
CA LEU A 98 1.52 6.75 7.79
C LEU A 98 1.75 7.82 8.86
N ARG A 99 3.01 8.21 9.06
CA ARG A 99 3.41 9.33 9.90
C ARG A 99 3.87 10.44 8.96
N VAL A 100 3.19 11.59 9.00
CA VAL A 100 3.69 12.81 8.36
C VAL A 100 4.64 13.45 9.37
N VAL A 101 5.90 13.61 8.98
CA VAL A 101 6.99 14.12 9.82
C VAL A 101 7.58 15.37 9.21
#